data_AF-A0A3D5B9Y7-F1
#
_entry.id   AF-A0A3D5B9Y7-F1
#
_cell.length_a   1.000
_cell.length_b   1.000
_cell.length_c   1.000
_cell.angle_alpha   90.00
_cell.angle_beta   90.00
_cell.angle_gamma   90.00
#
_symmetry.space_group_name_H-M   'P 1'
#
loop_
_entity.id
_entity.type
_entity.pdbx_description
1 polymer ?
#
loop_
_entity_poly.entity_id
_entity_poly.type
_entity_poly.pdbx_seq_one_letter_code
_entity_poly.pdbx_strand_id
1 'polypeptide(L)'
;MKHQFFWTALLVILAVGILAACTQAATDTPAADKSEAEILIDERCSTCHSASKVYSETLTREQWLSVFEDMIAKGADVDETETTIMIDWLVSGN
;
A
#
# COMPACT_ATOMS: atom_id res chain seq x y z
N MET A 1 -59.48 -3.20 -10.11
CA MET A 1 -58.53 -4.34 -10.12
C MET A 1 -57.22 -4.00 -10.86
N LYS A 2 -56.60 -2.84 -10.56
CA LYS A 2 -55.29 -2.41 -11.11
C LYS A 2 -54.32 -1.99 -10.00
N HIS A 3 -54.85 -1.54 -8.86
CA HIS A 3 -54.07 -1.22 -7.66
C HIS A 3 -53.60 -2.46 -6.86
N GLN A 4 -54.15 -3.64 -7.12
CA GLN A 4 -53.72 -4.89 -6.47
C GLN A 4 -52.40 -5.44 -7.04
N PHE A 5 -52.04 -5.05 -8.28
CA PHE A 5 -50.74 -5.35 -8.89
C PHE A 5 -49.66 -4.32 -8.54
N PHE A 6 -50.05 -3.09 -8.20
CA PHE A 6 -49.11 -2.04 -7.77
C PHE A 6 -48.66 -2.21 -6.31
N TRP A 7 -49.48 -2.84 -5.46
CA TRP A 7 -49.16 -3.01 -4.04
C TRP A 7 -48.30 -4.24 -3.76
N THR A 8 -48.35 -5.27 -4.61
CA THR A 8 -47.50 -6.45 -4.49
C THR A 8 -46.08 -6.22 -5.01
N ALA A 9 -45.90 -5.32 -5.99
CA ALA A 9 -44.57 -4.95 -6.49
C ALA A 9 -43.77 -4.07 -5.50
N LEU A 10 -44.45 -3.27 -4.67
CA LEU A 10 -43.81 -2.41 -3.66
C LEU A 10 -43.29 -3.21 -2.44
N LEU A 11 -43.91 -4.36 -2.13
CA LEU A 11 -43.53 -5.20 -0.98
C LEU A 11 -42.33 -6.12 -1.25
N VAL A 12 -42.05 -6.46 -2.50
CA VAL A 12 -40.90 -7.31 -2.86
C VAL A 12 -39.59 -6.51 -2.95
N ILE A 13 -39.66 -5.24 -3.35
CA ILE A 13 -38.50 -4.33 -3.41
C ILE A 13 -38.00 -3.93 -2.01
N LEU A 14 -38.88 -3.97 -0.99
CA LEU A 14 -38.55 -3.67 0.40
C LEU A 14 -37.88 -4.85 1.15
N ALA A 15 -37.87 -6.07 0.58
CA ALA A 15 -37.32 -7.27 1.21
C ALA A 15 -35.92 -7.70 0.69
N VAL A 16 -35.42 -7.08 -0.39
CA VAL A 16 -34.11 -7.41 -1.01
C VAL A 16 -33.04 -6.34 -0.73
N GLY A 17 -33.25 -5.49 0.28
CA GLY A 17 -32.32 -4.40 0.66
C GLY A 17 -31.44 -4.68 1.89
N ILE A 18 -31.52 -5.87 2.51
CA ILE A 18 -30.98 -6.11 3.88
C ILE A 18 -29.77 -7.08 3.91
N LEU A 19 -29.21 -7.47 2.75
CA LEU A 19 -27.97 -8.29 2.71
C LEU A 19 -26.70 -7.51 2.35
N ALA A 20 -26.79 -6.18 2.26
CA ALA A 20 -25.64 -5.30 2.08
C ALA A 20 -25.33 -4.58 3.39
N ALA A 21 -24.63 -5.25 4.31
CA ALA A 21 -23.73 -4.62 5.31
C ALA A 21 -23.48 -5.58 6.48
N CYS A 22 -22.52 -6.49 6.35
CA CYS A 22 -21.81 -7.06 7.50
C CYS A 22 -20.52 -7.80 7.06
N THR A 23 -19.75 -7.24 6.12
CA THR A 23 -18.38 -7.75 5.89
C THR A 23 -17.43 -6.64 5.48
N GLN A 24 -17.29 -5.64 6.35
CA GLN A 24 -16.14 -4.73 6.42
C GLN A 24 -15.96 -4.46 7.93
N ALA A 25 -14.81 -4.61 8.57
CA ALA A 25 -13.45 -4.73 8.11
C ALA A 25 -12.68 -5.58 9.13
N ALA A 26 -11.70 -6.37 8.67
CA ALA A 26 -10.57 -6.67 9.52
C ALA A 26 -9.93 -5.32 9.86
N THR A 27 -9.98 -4.95 11.13
CA THR A 27 -9.26 -3.78 11.64
C THR A 27 -7.82 -4.23 11.81
N ASP A 28 -7.06 -4.15 10.72
CA ASP A 28 -5.61 -4.07 10.83
C ASP A 28 -5.34 -2.84 11.69
N THR A 29 -4.80 -3.09 12.88
CA THR A 29 -4.35 -2.05 13.80
C THR A 29 -3.45 -1.10 13.01
N PRO A 30 -3.62 0.24 13.08
CA PRO A 30 -2.70 1.14 12.41
C PRO A 30 -1.32 0.94 13.06
N ALA A 31 -0.44 0.20 12.39
CA ALA A 31 0.96 0.54 12.45
C ALA A 31 1.03 2.03 12.10
N ALA A 32 1.65 2.84 12.95
CA ALA A 32 1.81 4.27 12.73
C ALA A 32 2.04 4.57 11.24
N ASP A 33 1.35 5.58 10.69
CA ASP A 33 1.20 5.87 9.26
C ASP A 33 2.53 5.82 8.47
N LYS A 34 2.99 4.63 8.10
CA LYS A 34 4.16 4.44 7.25
C LYS A 34 3.77 4.80 5.83
N SER A 35 4.59 5.59 5.17
CA SER A 35 4.47 5.81 3.75
C SER A 35 4.69 4.51 2.96
N GLU A 36 4.21 4.49 1.72
CA GLU A 36 4.47 3.38 0.79
C GLU A 36 5.97 3.13 0.62
N ALA A 37 6.78 4.20 0.56
CA ALA A 37 8.23 4.11 0.47
C ALA A 37 8.84 3.44 1.70
N GLU A 38 8.40 3.78 2.91
CA GLU A 38 8.88 3.13 4.13
C GLU A 38 8.54 1.65 4.16
N ILE A 39 7.34 1.28 3.72
CA ILE A 39 6.93 -0.13 3.61
C ILE A 39 7.84 -0.85 2.62
N LEU A 40 8.08 -0.28 1.44
CA LEU A 40 8.98 -0.86 0.44
C LEU A 40 10.41 -1.00 0.97
N ILE A 41 10.96 0.00 1.66
CA ILE A 41 12.30 -0.07 2.24
C ILE A 41 12.39 -1.21 3.26
N ASP A 42 11.39 -1.31 4.15
CA ASP A 42 11.37 -2.36 5.16
C ASP A 42 11.22 -3.75 4.54
N GLU A 43 10.37 -3.92 3.53
CA GLU A 43 10.11 -5.21 2.89
C GLU A 43 11.26 -5.65 1.98
N ARG A 44 11.85 -4.73 1.24
CA ARG A 44 12.88 -5.05 0.23
C ARG A 44 14.29 -5.03 0.78
N CYS A 45 14.64 -4.00 1.56
CA CYS A 45 16.02 -3.77 1.99
C CYS A 45 16.39 -4.54 3.26
N SER A 46 15.44 -5.19 3.94
CA SER A 46 15.70 -6.01 5.13
C SER A 46 16.00 -7.49 4.83
N THR A 47 15.89 -7.91 3.56
CA THR A 47 15.98 -9.31 3.13
C THR A 47 17.39 -9.90 3.25
N CYS A 48 18.44 -9.08 3.06
CA CYS A 48 19.84 -9.51 3.14
C CYS A 48 20.58 -8.99 4.37
N HIS A 49 20.24 -7.80 4.86
CA HIS A 49 20.81 -7.16 6.04
C HIS A 49 19.81 -6.13 6.59
N SER A 50 20.10 -5.49 7.73
CA SER A 50 19.19 -4.46 8.25
C SER A 50 19.02 -3.28 7.28
N ALA A 51 17.80 -2.78 7.15
CA ALA A 51 17.47 -1.55 6.42
C ALA A 51 17.85 -0.27 7.21
N SER A 52 18.34 -0.38 8.45
CA SER A 52 18.61 0.77 9.32
C SER A 52 19.53 1.82 8.70
N LYS A 53 20.46 1.40 7.83
CA LYS A 53 21.35 2.33 7.14
C LYS A 53 20.60 3.29 6.24
N VAL A 54 19.55 2.83 5.58
CA VAL A 54 18.75 3.64 4.64
C VAL A 54 18.21 4.88 5.35
N TYR A 55 17.71 4.73 6.58
CA TYR A 55 17.16 5.82 7.39
C TYR A 55 18.20 6.71 8.09
N SER A 56 19.49 6.37 8.02
CA SER A 56 20.56 7.13 8.68
C SER A 56 21.45 7.93 7.72
N GLU A 57 21.28 7.72 6.42
CA GLU A 57 22.10 8.33 5.39
C GLU A 57 21.37 9.52 4.76
N THR A 58 22.13 10.53 4.33
CA THR A 58 21.61 11.66 3.56
C THR A 58 22.42 11.76 2.29
N LEU A 59 21.83 11.34 1.18
CA LEU A 59 22.49 11.23 -0.11
C LEU A 59 21.70 12.00 -1.18
N THR A 60 22.37 12.41 -2.25
CA THR A 60 21.67 12.91 -3.44
C THR A 60 20.93 11.78 -4.15
N ARG A 61 20.04 12.14 -5.08
CA ARG A 61 19.33 11.15 -5.92
C ARG A 61 20.29 10.20 -6.64
N GLU A 62 21.34 10.75 -7.24
CA GLU A 62 22.32 9.99 -8.02
C GLU A 62 23.13 9.03 -7.13
N GLN A 63 23.45 9.48 -5.91
CA GLN A 63 24.13 8.64 -4.93
C GLN A 63 23.22 7.49 -4.45
N TRP A 64 21.93 7.77 -4.20
CA TRP A 64 20.97 6.73 -3.88
C TRP A 64 20.79 5.73 -5.01
N LEU A 65 20.68 6.20 -6.25
CA LEU A 65 20.58 5.31 -7.41
C LEU A 65 21.76 4.33 -7.47
N SER A 66 22.98 4.84 -7.26
CA SER A 66 24.17 3.98 -7.19
C SER A 66 24.09 2.95 -6.07
N VAL A 67 23.56 3.31 -4.89
CA VAL A 67 23.36 2.35 -3.79
C VAL A 67 22.35 1.26 -4.15
N PHE A 68 21.23 1.63 -4.75
CA PHE A 68 20.20 0.68 -5.18
C PHE A 68 20.72 -0.26 -6.27
N GLU A 69 21.39 0.26 -7.30
CA GLU A 69 22.07 -0.54 -8.33
C GLU A 69 23.05 -1.54 -7.71
N ASP A 70 23.83 -1.09 -6.73
CA ASP A 70 24.77 -1.91 -5.98
C ASP A 70 24.10 -3.04 -5.20
N MET A 71 22.91 -2.83 -4.63
CA MET A 71 22.17 -3.84 -3.89
C MET A 71 21.45 -4.81 -4.82
N ILE A 72 20.87 -4.32 -5.92
CA ILE A 72 20.24 -5.14 -6.96
C ILE A 72 21.30 -6.06 -7.59
N ALA A 73 22.50 -5.55 -7.89
CA ALA A 73 23.61 -6.36 -8.38
C ALA A 73 24.05 -7.46 -7.38
N LYS A 74 23.81 -7.25 -6.08
CA LYS A 74 24.06 -8.23 -5.00
C LYS A 74 22.88 -9.18 -4.76
N GLY A 75 21.77 -9.01 -5.47
CA GLY A 75 20.60 -9.90 -5.44
C GLY A 75 19.38 -9.35 -4.72
N ALA A 76 19.31 -8.05 -4.41
CA ALA A 76 18.07 -7.44 -3.93
C ALA A 76 16.99 -7.49 -5.02
N ASP A 77 15.79 -7.94 -4.65
CA ASP A 77 14.62 -8.00 -5.53
C ASP A 77 13.82 -6.69 -5.41
N VAL A 78 14.26 -5.69 -6.18
CA VAL A 78 13.66 -4.35 -6.26
C VAL A 78 13.55 -3.95 -7.71
N ASP A 79 12.36 -3.55 -8.16
CA ASP A 79 12.17 -3.08 -9.52
C ASP A 79 12.44 -1.57 -9.70
N GLU A 80 12.44 -1.10 -10.95
CA GLU A 80 12.72 0.32 -11.28
C GLU A 80 11.66 1.29 -10.70
N THR A 81 10.41 0.84 -10.61
CA THR A 81 9.30 1.65 -10.07
C THR A 81 9.44 1.79 -8.57
N GLU A 82 9.66 0.67 -7.87
CA GLU A 82 9.92 0.64 -6.43
C GLU A 82 11.18 1.45 -6.07
N THR A 83 12.25 1.31 -6.86
CA THR A 83 13.47 2.11 -6.72
C THR A 83 13.17 3.59 -6.80
N THR A 84 12.38 4.02 -7.80
CA THR A 84 12.02 5.43 -7.96
C THR A 84 11.22 5.95 -6.78
N ILE A 85 10.21 5.20 -6.31
CA ILE A 85 9.37 5.56 -5.15
C ILE A 85 10.23 5.76 -3.90
N MET A 86 11.13 4.81 -3.61
CA MET A 86 11.98 4.88 -2.43
C MET A 86 12.98 6.04 -2.53
N ILE A 87 13.62 6.25 -3.69
CA ILE A 87 14.59 7.34 -3.86
C ILE A 87 13.90 8.71 -3.76
N ASP A 88 12.73 8.89 -4.37
CA ASP A 88 11.96 10.14 -4.28
C ASP A 88 11.67 10.53 -2.83
N TRP A 89 11.30 9.54 -2.02
CA TRP A 89 11.04 9.72 -0.59
C TRP A 89 12.31 10.02 0.20
N LEU A 90 13.40 9.28 -0.03
CA LEU A 90 14.67 9.48 0.69
C LEU A 90 15.28 10.87 0.45
N VAL A 91 15.08 11.45 -0.74
CA VAL A 91 15.59 12.79 -1.06
C VAL A 91 14.60 13.91 -0.69
N SER A 92 13.36 13.59 -0.31
CA SER A 92 12.42 14.60 0.19
C SER A 92 12.66 15.01 1.64
N GLY A 93 13.51 14.26 2.37
CA GLY A 93 13.94 14.55 3.75
C GLY A 93 13.22 13.72 4.80
N ASN A 94 13.11 12.40 4.57
CA ASN A 94 12.17 11.51 5.27
C ASN A 94 12.81 10.16 5.56
#